data_AF-A0A849QIR3-F1
#
_entry.id   AF-A0A849QIR3-F1
#
_cell.length_a   1.000
_cell.length_b   1.000
_cell.length_c   1.000
_cell.angle_alpha   90.00
_cell.angle_beta   90.00
_cell.angle_gamma   90.00
#
_symmetry.space_group_name_H-M   'P 1'
#
loop_
_entity.id
_entity.type
_entity.pdbx_description
1 polymer ?
#
loop_
_entity_poly.entity_id
_entity_poly.type
_entity_poly.pdbx_seq_one_letter_code
_entity_poly.pdbx_strand_id
1 'polypeptide(L)'
;IIEIGRHGLIVKEGYYQGLLLPQVAPENNFDEVEFLDHTCLKAGLPPDAWRKGAQVYWFEGQIFKETVPRGNVIEEIFGEY
;
A
#
# COMPACT_ATOMS: atom_id res chain seq x y z
N ILE A 1 7.68 -7.38 9.14
CA ILE A 1 6.32 -7.91 8.90
C ILE A 1 5.55 -6.80 8.19
N ILE A 2 4.76 -7.12 7.16
CA ILE A 2 3.88 -6.16 6.48
C ILE A 2 2.50 -6.31 7.11
N GLU A 3 1.88 -5.20 7.50
CA GLU A 3 0.59 -5.19 8.20
C GLU A 3 -0.45 -4.52 7.29
N ILE A 4 -1.45 -5.28 6.85
CA ILE A 4 -2.54 -4.78 5.99
C ILE A 4 -3.36 -3.72 6.75
N GLY A 5 -3.68 -2.62 6.06
CA GLY A 5 -4.39 -1.47 6.63
C GLY A 5 -3.50 -0.49 7.39
N ARG A 6 -2.27 -0.89 7.74
CA ARG A 6 -1.31 -0.03 8.45
C ARG A 6 -0.15 0.42 7.58
N HIS A 7 0.46 -0.52 6.85
CA HIS A 7 1.63 -0.24 6.02
C HIS A 7 1.21 0.14 4.60
N GLY A 8 1.78 1.22 4.08
CA GLY A 8 1.96 1.44 2.65
C GLY A 8 3.30 0.85 2.20
N LEU A 9 3.42 0.50 0.92
CA LEU A 9 4.61 -0.13 0.37
C LEU A 9 5.25 0.74 -0.72
N ILE A 10 6.58 0.66 -0.79
CA ILE A 10 7.39 1.15 -1.91
C ILE A 10 8.24 0.00 -2.40
N VAL A 11 8.18 -0.31 -3.69
CA VAL A 11 9.08 -1.25 -4.35
C VAL A 11 10.03 -0.49 -5.27
N LYS A 12 11.31 -0.86 -5.26
CA LYS A 12 12.35 -0.24 -6.09
C LYS A 12 13.35 -1.26 -6.65
N GLU A 13 13.65 -1.17 -7.94
CA GLU A 13 14.74 -1.89 -8.59
C GLU A 13 15.34 -1.04 -9.72
N GLY A 14 16.60 -0.61 -9.56
CA GLY A 14 17.23 0.32 -10.50
C GLY A 14 16.46 1.64 -10.64
N TYR A 15 15.96 1.91 -11.85
CA TYR A 15 15.14 3.08 -12.17
C TYR A 15 13.63 2.85 -12.00
N TYR A 16 13.21 1.60 -11.77
CA TYR A 16 11.80 1.24 -11.56
C TYR A 16 11.43 1.46 -10.10
N GLN A 17 10.35 2.21 -9.87
CA GLN A 17 9.87 2.51 -8.53
C GLN A 17 8.35 2.71 -8.52
N GLY A 18 7.68 2.14 -7.53
CA GLY A 18 6.24 2.22 -7.34
C GLY A 18 5.87 2.28 -5.87
N LEU A 19 4.75 2.94 -5.58
CA LEU A 19 4.19 3.08 -4.23
C LEU A 19 2.70 2.79 -4.25
N LEU A 20 2.23 2.11 -3.20
CA LEU A 20 0.81 2.00 -2.85
C LEU A 20 0.61 2.47 -1.40
N LEU A 21 -0.45 3.24 -1.17
CA LEU A 21 -0.80 3.80 0.14
C LEU A 21 -1.41 2.73 1.08
N PRO A 22 -1.41 2.94 2.41
CA PRO A 22 -1.92 1.97 3.38
C PRO A 22 -3.34 1.46 3.13
N GLN A 23 -4.25 2.32 2.66
CA GLN A 23 -5.64 1.97 2.41
C GLN A 23 -5.87 1.12 1.16
N VAL A 24 -4.88 1.04 0.25
CA VAL A 24 -5.08 0.33 -1.02
C VAL A 24 -5.33 -1.15 -0.79
N ALA A 25 -4.57 -1.78 0.10
CA ALA A 25 -4.74 -3.20 0.40
C ALA A 25 -6.13 -3.55 0.98
N PRO A 26 -6.61 -2.90 2.07
CA PRO A 26 -7.94 -3.21 2.62
C PRO A 26 -9.08 -2.86 1.65
N GLU A 27 -9.00 -1.77 0.89
CA GLU A 27 -10.05 -1.40 -0.08
C GLU A 27 -10.21 -2.44 -1.21
N ASN A 28 -9.15 -3.18 -1.53
CA ASN A 28 -9.13 -4.17 -2.60
C ASN A 28 -9.13 -5.63 -2.08
N ASN A 29 -9.23 -5.83 -0.76
CA ASN A 29 -9.12 -7.14 -0.10
C ASN A 29 -7.82 -7.90 -0.43
N PHE A 30 -6.69 -7.18 -0.56
CA PHE A 30 -5.40 -7.82 -0.77
C PHE A 30 -4.84 -8.40 0.52
N ASP A 31 -4.31 -9.62 0.45
CA ASP A 31 -3.39 -10.13 1.45
C ASP A 31 -1.97 -9.52 1.30
N GLU A 32 -1.03 -9.87 2.18
CA GLU A 32 0.33 -9.33 2.16
C GLU A 32 1.10 -9.67 0.88
N VAL A 33 0.83 -10.83 0.28
CA VAL A 33 1.50 -11.28 -0.95
C VAL A 33 0.93 -10.54 -2.14
N GLU A 34 -0.40 -10.44 -2.24
CA GLU A 34 -1.08 -9.67 -3.28
C GLU A 34 -0.66 -8.20 -3.21
N PHE A 35 -0.54 -7.63 -2.01
CA PHE A 35 -0.13 -6.24 -1.87
C PHE A 35 1.32 -5.99 -2.34
N LEU A 36 2.24 -6.92 -2.05
CA LEU A 36 3.60 -6.89 -2.58
C LEU A 36 3.63 -7.04 -4.10
N ASP A 37 2.88 -8.00 -4.64
CA ASP A 37 2.81 -8.27 -6.07
C ASP A 37 2.26 -7.05 -6.84
N HIS A 38 1.19 -6.45 -6.33
CA HIS A 38 0.59 -5.25 -6.90
C HIS A 38 1.49 -4.02 -6.77
N THR A 39 2.30 -3.91 -5.70
CA THR A 39 3.28 -2.83 -5.58
C THR A 39 4.43 -3.00 -6.59
N CYS A 40 4.86 -4.23 -6.87
CA CYS A 40 5.82 -4.51 -7.95
C CYS A 40 5.25 -4.13 -9.31
N LEU A 41 4.00 -4.51 -9.62
CA LEU A 41 3.32 -4.10 -10.85
C LEU A 41 3.24 -2.56 -10.96
N LYS A 42 2.93 -1.88 -9.85
CA LYS A 42 2.88 -0.41 -9.80
C LYS A 42 4.25 0.23 -10.07
N ALA A 43 5.34 -0.45 -9.73
CA ALA A 43 6.71 -0.03 -10.05
C ALA A 43 7.11 -0.28 -11.51
N GLY A 44 6.26 -0.96 -12.30
CA GLY A 44 6.57 -1.39 -13.65
C GLY A 44 7.42 -2.67 -13.69
N LEU A 45 7.42 -3.45 -12.62
CA LEU A 45 8.17 -4.70 -12.48
C LEU A 45 7.23 -5.92 -12.60
N PRO A 46 7.76 -7.13 -12.86
CA PRO A 46 7.01 -8.37 -12.68
C PRO A 46 6.45 -8.47 -11.24
N PRO A 47 5.27 -9.08 -11.04
CA PRO A 47 4.61 -9.12 -9.74
C PRO A 47 5.49 -9.77 -8.66
N ASP A 48 6.24 -10.82 -9.02
CA ASP A 48 7.11 -11.54 -8.11
C ASP A 48 8.51 -10.94 -7.92
N ALA A 49 8.78 -9.71 -8.40
CA ALA A 49 10.11 -9.10 -8.36
C ALA A 49 10.66 -8.92 -6.94
N TRP A 50 9.80 -8.70 -5.95
CA TRP A 50 10.19 -8.65 -4.53
C TRP A 50 10.81 -9.97 -4.03
N ARG A 51 10.40 -11.12 -4.61
CA ARG A 51 10.99 -12.43 -4.30
C ARG A 51 12.37 -12.62 -4.94
N LYS A 52 12.69 -11.81 -5.96
CA LYS A 52 13.92 -11.89 -6.76
C LYS A 52 14.97 -10.86 -6.35
N GLY A 53 14.68 -10.02 -5.35
CA GLY A 53 15.63 -9.07 -4.78
C GLY A 53 15.29 -7.60 -5.00
N ALA A 54 14.14 -7.26 -5.58
CA ALA A 54 13.67 -5.88 -5.59
C ALA A 54 13.54 -5.36 -4.15
N GLN A 55 13.96 -4.12 -3.92
CA GLN A 55 13.98 -3.52 -2.59
C GLN A 55 12.54 -3.16 -2.20
N VAL A 56 12.12 -3.62 -1.02
CA VAL A 56 10.82 -3.32 -0.44
C VAL A 56 11.00 -2.44 0.78
N TYR A 57 10.32 -1.31 0.80
CA TYR A 57 10.20 -0.42 1.94
C TYR A 57 8.73 -0.34 2.35
N TRP A 58 8.49 -0.03 3.62
CA TRP A 58 7.16 0.23 4.14
C TRP A 58 7.13 1.57 4.88
N PHE A 59 5.95 2.16 4.95
CA PHE A 59 5.68 3.40 5.68
C PHE A 59 4.29 3.36 6.30
N GLU A 60 4.05 4.18 7.30
CA GLU A 60 2.74 4.37 7.93
C GLU A 60 2.18 5.75 7.56
N GLY A 61 0.87 5.92 7.69
CA GLY A 61 0.22 7.21 7.44
C GLY A 61 -1.12 7.31 8.16
N GLN A 62 -1.55 8.54 8.40
CA GLN A 62 -2.88 8.85 8.91
C GLN A 62 -3.73 9.39 7.76
N ILE A 63 -4.96 8.90 7.64
CA ILE A 63 -5.85 9.23 6.54
C ILE A 63 -7.01 10.04 7.09
N PHE A 64 -7.28 11.18 6.47
CA PHE A 64 -8.41 12.05 6.82
C PHE A 64 -9.27 12.28 5.60
N LYS A 65 -10.59 12.13 5.74
CA LYS A 65 -11.56 12.36 4.65
C LYS A 65 -12.77 13.17 5.11
N GLU A 66 -13.34 13.93 4.17
CA GLU A 66 -14.66 14.53 4.36
C GLU A 66 -15.75 13.45 4.28
N THR A 67 -16.76 13.50 5.15
CA THR A 67 -17.90 12.55 5.11
C THR A 67 -18.82 12.79 3.91
N VAL A 68 -18.90 14.04 3.47
CA VAL A 68 -19.59 14.54 2.27
C VAL A 68 -18.84 15.80 1.81
N PRO A 69 -19.00 16.27 0.55
CA PRO A 69 -18.30 17.47 0.09
C PRO A 69 -18.52 18.66 1.02
N ARG A 70 -17.43 19.24 1.56
CA ARG A 70 -17.43 20.33 2.56
C ARG A 70 -18.10 19.99 3.90
N GLY A 71 -18.18 18.70 4.24
CA GLY A 71 -18.72 18.20 5.50
C GLY A 71 -17.69 18.12 6.62
N ASN A 72 -17.98 17.30 7.64
CA ASN A 72 -17.03 17.03 8.70
C ASN A 72 -15.85 16.19 8.18
N VAL A 73 -14.65 16.45 8.69
CA VAL A 73 -13.46 15.63 8.43
C VAL A 73 -13.33 14.58 9.53
N ILE A 74 -13.17 13.32 9.14
CA ILE A 74 -12.94 12.19 10.04
C ILE A 74 -11.59 11.54 9.72
N GLU A 75 -10.92 11.00 10.74
CA GLU A 75 -9.80 10.08 10.55
C GLU A 75 -10.33 8.71 10.13
N GLU A 76 -9.71 8.11 9.13
CA GLU A 76 -10.06 6.79 8.65
C GLU A 76 -9.09 5.76 9.22
N ILE A 77 -9.64 4.83 10.01
CA ILE A 77 -8.88 3.79 10.70
C ILE A 77 -9.12 2.47 9.96
N PHE A 78 -8.05 1.90 9.40
CA PHE A 78 -8.05 0.60 8.75
C PHE A 78 -7.30 -0.38 9.66
N GLY A 79 -7.99 -1.34 10.28
CA GLY A 79 -7.32 -2.31 11.17
C GLY A 79 -8.14 -2.85 12.36
N GLU A 80 -9.43 -2.54 12.47
CA GLU A 80 -10.32 -3.18 13.44
C GLU A 80 -11.27 -4.17 12.72
N TYR A 81 -10.77 -5.35 12.35
CA TYR A 81 -11.61 -6.49 11.95
C TYR A 81 -11.07 -7.80 12.50
#